data_AF-A0A1J3FHC9-F1
#
_entry.id   AF-A0A1J3FHC9-F1
#
_cell.length_a   1.000
_cell.length_b   1.000
_cell.length_c   1.000
_cell.angle_alpha   90.00
_cell.angle_beta   90.00
_cell.angle_gamma   90.00
#
_symmetry.space_group_name_H-M   'P 1'
#
loop_
_entity.id
_entity.type
_entity.pdbx_description
1 polymer ?
#
loop_
_entity_poly.entity_id
_entity_poly.type
_entity_poly.pdbx_seq_one_letter_code
_entity_poly.pdbx_strand_id
1 'polypeptide(L)'
;AASNIDRNFQSSVILGSGKVLRGAGIHFSNATRSKAYPLVYARNVAAASKPVEDARACLSGSLDRKKVAGKVVVCVMSSTAGIPKRIIKLILEDAGSKGLILINQKEKIIAFDSGDFPVSEVDMTDGYKILKYILHTKNPTVTIVPTVEIKRTKPAPVVAIFSSRGP
;
A
#
# COMPACT_ATOMS: atom_id res chain seq x y z
N ALA A 1 27.63 7.24 -2.34
CA ALA A 1 26.45 7.40 -3.20
C ALA A 1 25.68 6.08 -3.30
N ALA A 2 24.39 6.11 -3.64
CA ALA A 2 23.57 4.92 -3.88
C ALA A 2 22.77 5.06 -5.20
N SER A 3 22.57 3.96 -5.93
CA SER A 3 21.81 3.89 -7.17
C SER A 3 20.97 2.61 -7.25
N ASN A 4 19.96 2.58 -8.13
CA ASN A 4 19.22 1.35 -8.42
C ASN A 4 19.98 0.44 -9.42
N ILE A 5 19.56 -0.83 -9.47
CA ILE A 5 19.91 -1.79 -10.52
C ILE A 5 18.69 -2.07 -11.41
N ASP A 6 18.85 -2.88 -12.46
CA ASP A 6 17.78 -3.24 -13.40
C ASP A 6 16.75 -4.24 -12.82
N ARG A 7 17.00 -4.76 -11.61
CA ARG A 7 16.04 -5.55 -10.83
C ARG A 7 15.13 -4.63 -10.01
N ASN A 8 13.82 -4.86 -10.11
CA ASN A 8 12.79 -4.21 -9.32
C ASN A 8 11.87 -5.23 -8.63
N PHE A 9 11.13 -4.80 -7.60
CA PHE A 9 10.20 -5.64 -6.84
C PHE A 9 8.77 -5.16 -7.04
N GLN A 10 7.93 -6.05 -7.55
CA GLN A 10 6.53 -5.75 -7.84
C GLN A 10 5.61 -6.49 -6.88
N SER A 11 4.72 -5.75 -6.24
CA SER A 11 3.61 -6.28 -5.45
C SER A 11 2.32 -5.91 -6.16
N SER A 12 1.62 -6.90 -6.72
CA SER A 12 0.43 -6.64 -7.53
C SER A 12 -0.85 -6.75 -6.71
N VAL A 13 -1.80 -5.87 -7.04
CA VAL A 13 -3.14 -5.84 -6.46
C VAL A 13 -4.10 -6.39 -7.50
N ILE A 14 -4.84 -7.44 -7.14
CA ILE A 14 -5.90 -8.02 -7.97
C ILE A 14 -7.23 -7.67 -7.32
N LEU A 15 -7.99 -6.78 -7.94
CA LEU A 15 -9.34 -6.43 -7.50
C LEU A 15 -10.29 -7.61 -7.75
N GLY A 16 -11.36 -7.71 -6.97
CA GLY A 16 -12.42 -8.72 -7.18
C GLY A 16 -13.08 -8.66 -8.56
N SER A 17 -12.96 -7.53 -9.27
CA SER A 17 -13.33 -7.38 -10.68
C SER A 17 -12.38 -8.08 -11.67
N GLY A 18 -11.28 -8.69 -11.19
CA GLY A 18 -10.23 -9.28 -12.01
C GLY A 18 -9.17 -8.29 -12.51
N LYS A 19 -9.38 -6.98 -12.29
CA LYS A 19 -8.42 -5.95 -12.70
C LYS A 19 -7.14 -6.05 -11.88
N VAL A 20 -6.00 -6.09 -12.59
CA VAL A 20 -4.66 -6.14 -11.99
C VAL A 20 -4.01 -4.77 -12.04
N LEU A 21 -3.50 -4.32 -10.90
CA LEU A 21 -2.75 -3.08 -10.73
C LEU A 21 -1.34 -3.42 -10.24
N ARG A 22 -0.32 -2.78 -10.81
CA ARG A 22 1.09 -3.11 -10.56
C ARG A 22 1.66 -2.11 -9.57
N GLY A 23 1.73 -2.51 -8.30
CA GLY A 23 2.37 -1.73 -7.25
C GLY A 23 3.80 -2.16 -6.95
N ALA A 24 4.40 -1.48 -5.98
CA ALA A 24 5.72 -1.78 -5.45
C ALA A 24 5.61 -2.21 -3.98
N GLY A 25 6.45 -3.14 -3.55
CA GLY A 25 6.47 -3.63 -2.16
C GLY A 25 7.25 -4.94 -2.07
N ILE A 26 7.81 -5.23 -0.89
CA ILE A 26 8.47 -6.49 -0.61
C ILE A 26 7.74 -7.15 0.55
N HIS A 27 7.03 -8.25 0.25
CA HIS A 27 6.45 -9.12 1.27
C HIS A 27 6.49 -10.57 0.81
N PHE A 28 6.62 -11.47 1.79
CA PHE A 28 6.70 -12.91 1.61
C PHE A 28 5.44 -13.61 2.10
N SER A 29 4.31 -12.89 2.09
CA SER A 29 3.04 -13.45 2.56
C SER A 29 2.71 -14.73 1.79
N ASN A 30 2.18 -15.74 2.49
CA ASN A 30 1.66 -16.96 1.87
C ASN A 30 0.30 -16.72 1.17
N ALA A 31 -0.01 -15.49 0.78
CA ALA A 31 -1.25 -15.15 0.11
C ALA A 31 -1.28 -15.82 -1.27
N THR A 32 -2.19 -16.77 -1.45
CA THR A 32 -2.46 -17.35 -2.77
C THR A 32 -3.43 -16.47 -3.53
N ARG A 33 -3.41 -16.53 -4.87
CA ARG A 33 -4.38 -15.82 -5.73
C ARG A 33 -5.85 -16.17 -5.42
N SER A 34 -6.10 -17.28 -4.73
CA SER A 34 -7.44 -17.72 -4.33
C SER A 34 -7.98 -17.03 -3.08
N LYS A 35 -7.13 -16.38 -2.27
CA LYS A 35 -7.54 -15.77 -1.00
C LYS A 35 -7.79 -14.27 -1.16
N ALA A 36 -9.06 -13.93 -1.40
CA ALA A 36 -9.51 -12.55 -1.42
C ALA A 36 -9.99 -12.08 -0.03
N TYR A 37 -9.67 -10.84 0.32
CA TYR A 37 -10.14 -10.19 1.54
C TYR A 37 -11.08 -9.03 1.21
N PRO A 38 -12.02 -8.68 2.10
CA PRO A 38 -12.77 -7.44 1.95
C PRO A 38 -11.82 -6.24 1.90
N LEU A 39 -12.12 -5.31 1.01
CA LEU A 39 -11.36 -4.09 0.79
C LEU A 39 -12.09 -2.92 1.42
N VAL A 40 -11.35 -2.05 2.12
CA VAL A 40 -11.95 -0.84 2.69
C VAL A 40 -11.04 0.37 2.52
N TYR A 41 -11.65 1.53 2.28
CA TYR A 41 -10.94 2.79 2.31
C TYR A 41 -10.86 3.31 3.74
N ALA A 42 -9.66 3.62 4.22
CA ALA A 42 -9.39 4.02 5.59
C ALA A 42 -10.23 5.22 6.06
N ARG A 43 -10.50 6.17 5.16
CA ARG A 43 -11.40 7.33 5.39
C ARG A 43 -12.80 6.91 5.87
N ASN A 44 -13.30 5.78 5.40
CA ASN A 44 -14.66 5.31 5.69
C ASN A 44 -14.75 4.50 6.99
N VAL A 45 -13.61 4.24 7.64
CA VAL A 45 -13.51 3.46 8.88
C VAL A 45 -12.79 4.22 9.98
N ALA A 46 -12.91 5.56 9.96
CA ALA A 46 -12.45 6.41 11.04
C ALA A 46 -13.06 5.98 12.38
N ALA A 47 -12.25 6.01 13.44
CA ALA A 47 -12.70 5.85 14.80
C ALA A 47 -13.62 7.01 15.21
N ALA A 48 -14.51 6.76 16.17
CA ALA A 48 -15.38 7.79 16.71
C ALA A 48 -14.54 8.97 17.25
N SER A 49 -14.98 10.20 16.96
CA SER A 49 -14.33 11.43 17.42
C SER A 49 -12.88 11.64 16.96
N LYS A 50 -12.47 10.99 15.86
CA LYS A 50 -11.16 11.22 15.21
C LYS A 50 -11.31 11.93 13.87
N PRO A 51 -10.35 12.78 13.48
CA PRO A 51 -10.36 13.40 12.17
C PRO A 51 -10.35 12.37 11.04
N VAL A 52 -11.26 12.54 10.09
CA VAL A 52 -11.39 11.65 8.92
C VAL A 52 -10.12 11.66 8.05
N GLU A 53 -9.40 12.78 8.03
CA GLU A 53 -8.12 12.91 7.31
C GLU A 53 -6.99 12.11 7.98
N ASP A 54 -7.01 11.98 9.31
CA ASP A 54 -6.07 11.13 10.04
C ASP A 54 -6.35 9.66 9.75
N ALA A 55 -7.63 9.28 9.62
CA ALA A 55 -8.03 7.94 9.19
C ALA A 55 -7.59 7.68 7.74
N ARG A 56 -7.79 8.65 6.83
CA ARG A 56 -7.33 8.55 5.43
C ARG A 56 -5.84 8.22 5.33
N ALA A 57 -5.03 8.82 6.19
CA ALA A 57 -3.59 8.62 6.25
C ALA A 57 -3.16 7.44 7.15
N CYS A 58 -4.11 6.72 7.75
CA CYS A 58 -3.87 5.58 8.65
C CYS A 58 -2.93 5.94 9.81
N LEU A 59 -3.12 7.14 10.38
CA LEU A 59 -2.39 7.59 11.56
C LEU A 59 -2.74 6.75 12.79
N SER A 60 -1.85 6.76 13.79
CA SER A 60 -2.07 6.01 15.02
C SER A 60 -3.35 6.45 15.73
N GLY A 61 -4.19 5.48 16.12
CA GLY A 61 -5.43 5.71 16.84
C GLY A 61 -6.55 6.38 16.02
N SER A 62 -6.40 6.56 14.71
CA SER A 62 -7.42 7.21 13.86
C SER A 62 -8.45 6.24 13.26
N LEU A 63 -8.16 4.94 13.28
CA LEU A 63 -8.98 3.89 12.67
C LEU A 63 -9.80 3.11 13.70
N ASP A 64 -11.03 2.76 13.34
CA ASP A 64 -11.86 1.83 14.11
C ASP A 64 -11.36 0.39 13.89
N ARG A 65 -10.74 -0.18 14.92
CA ARG A 65 -10.16 -1.54 14.88
C ARG A 65 -11.18 -2.60 14.47
N LYS A 66 -12.45 -2.50 14.88
CA LYS A 66 -13.49 -3.48 14.53
C LYS A 66 -13.84 -3.41 13.04
N LYS A 67 -13.78 -2.22 12.44
CA LYS A 67 -14.06 -2.03 11.02
C LYS A 67 -12.86 -2.39 10.12
N VAL A 68 -11.65 -2.40 10.67
CA VAL A 68 -10.39 -2.73 9.96
C VAL A 68 -10.02 -4.20 10.04
N ALA A 69 -10.23 -4.85 11.18
CA ALA A 69 -9.81 -6.22 11.42
C ALA A 69 -10.35 -7.18 10.34
N GLY A 70 -9.48 -8.05 9.81
CA GLY A 70 -9.82 -9.02 8.78
C GLY A 70 -9.89 -8.47 7.34
N LYS A 71 -9.62 -7.18 7.12
CA LYS A 71 -9.74 -6.52 5.80
C LYS A 71 -8.40 -6.03 5.28
N VAL A 72 -8.31 -5.81 3.97
CA VAL A 72 -7.23 -5.02 3.36
C VAL A 72 -7.65 -3.55 3.38
N VAL A 73 -6.75 -2.69 3.85
CA VAL A 73 -7.02 -1.25 4.02
C VAL A 73 -6.27 -0.44 2.97
N VAL A 74 -6.99 0.49 2.33
CA VAL A 74 -6.41 1.50 1.45
C VAL A 74 -6.14 2.78 2.24
N CYS A 75 -4.88 3.18 2.32
CA CYS A 75 -4.45 4.44 2.93
C CYS A 75 -3.92 5.37 1.83
N VAL A 76 -4.10 6.68 2.00
CA VAL A 76 -3.48 7.67 1.11
C VAL A 76 -2.45 8.42 1.92
N MET A 77 -1.20 8.39 1.45
CA MET A 77 -0.08 9.06 2.11
C MET A 77 -0.39 10.55 2.29
N SER A 78 -0.27 11.03 3.53
CA SER A 78 -0.33 12.46 3.80
C SER A 78 1.00 13.09 3.41
N SER A 79 0.96 14.18 2.64
CA SER A 79 2.16 14.90 2.27
C SER A 79 2.76 15.75 3.37
N THR A 80 2.07 15.89 4.51
CA THR A 80 2.48 16.74 5.64
C THR A 80 2.81 15.95 6.89
N ALA A 81 2.32 14.71 7.02
CA ALA A 81 2.40 13.98 8.28
C ALA A 81 3.78 13.38 8.59
N GLY A 82 4.73 13.39 7.65
CA GLY A 82 6.11 12.91 7.88
C GLY A 82 6.23 11.45 8.36
N ILE A 83 5.15 10.67 8.36
CA ILE A 83 5.14 9.34 8.97
C ILE A 83 5.83 8.35 8.04
N PRO A 84 6.82 7.58 8.54
CA PRO A 84 7.45 6.53 7.74
C PRO A 84 6.43 5.48 7.31
N LYS A 85 6.51 5.04 6.04
CA LYS A 85 5.61 4.04 5.45
C LYS A 85 5.51 2.75 6.30
N ARG A 86 6.63 2.35 6.91
CA ARG A 86 6.73 1.19 7.83
C ARG A 86 5.86 1.35 9.09
N ILE A 87 5.73 2.55 9.62
CA ILE A 87 4.88 2.80 10.80
C ILE A 87 3.40 2.59 10.45
N ILE A 88 2.97 3.06 9.27
CA ILE A 88 1.60 2.86 8.78
C ILE A 88 1.29 1.35 8.64
N LYS A 89 2.23 0.58 8.10
CA LYS A 89 2.11 -0.89 8.03
C LYS A 89 1.91 -1.49 9.43
N LEU A 90 2.79 -1.16 10.38
CA LEU A 90 2.73 -1.72 11.74
C LEU A 90 1.41 -1.39 12.45
N ILE A 91 0.87 -0.18 12.28
CA ILE A 91 -0.44 0.22 12.82
C ILE A 91 -1.54 -0.70 12.29
N LEU A 92 -1.55 -0.97 10.98
CA LEU A 92 -2.57 -1.82 10.37
C LEU A 92 -2.39 -3.31 10.72
N GLU A 93 -1.15 -3.76 10.85
CA GLU A 93 -0.82 -5.11 11.29
C GLU A 93 -1.32 -5.35 12.71
N ASP A 94 -1.03 -4.44 13.65
CA ASP A 94 -1.55 -4.47 15.03
C ASP A 94 -3.09 -4.35 15.10
N ALA A 95 -3.69 -3.54 14.20
CA ALA A 95 -5.14 -3.44 14.08
C ALA A 95 -5.81 -4.72 13.56
N GLY A 96 -5.05 -5.76 13.21
CA GLY A 96 -5.56 -7.06 12.76
C GLY A 96 -6.04 -7.04 11.30
N SER A 97 -5.61 -6.07 10.51
CA SER A 97 -5.87 -6.05 9.07
C SER A 97 -5.14 -7.21 8.37
N LYS A 98 -5.51 -7.46 7.11
CA LYS A 98 -4.95 -8.52 6.27
C LYS A 98 -4.05 -8.01 5.15
N GLY A 99 -3.84 -6.70 5.10
CA GLY A 99 -2.90 -6.08 4.17
C GLY A 99 -3.10 -4.58 4.06
N LEU A 100 -2.09 -3.92 3.47
CA LEU A 100 -2.06 -2.49 3.21
C LEU A 100 -1.91 -2.21 1.72
N ILE A 101 -2.78 -1.37 1.18
CA ILE A 101 -2.55 -0.69 -0.09
C ILE A 101 -2.29 0.78 0.21
N LEU A 102 -1.09 1.26 -0.10
CA LEU A 102 -0.68 2.63 0.18
C LEU A 102 -0.64 3.43 -1.12
N ILE A 103 -1.47 4.45 -1.23
CA ILE A 103 -1.48 5.37 -2.37
C ILE A 103 -0.47 6.48 -2.10
N ASN A 104 0.59 6.55 -2.89
CA ASN A 104 1.58 7.62 -2.83
C ASN A 104 1.18 8.77 -3.77
N GLN A 105 1.15 9.99 -3.23
CA GLN A 105 0.74 11.20 -3.95
C GLN A 105 1.89 11.95 -4.63
N LYS A 106 3.14 11.77 -4.18
CA LYS A 106 4.24 12.71 -4.50
C LYS A 106 5.51 12.05 -5.01
N GLU A 107 5.69 10.75 -4.84
CA GLU A 107 6.95 10.09 -5.21
C GLU A 107 6.72 9.00 -6.26
N LYS A 108 7.81 8.61 -6.93
CA LYS A 108 7.87 7.30 -7.58
C LYS A 108 7.57 6.24 -6.53
N ILE A 109 6.74 5.26 -6.88
CA ILE A 109 6.53 4.10 -6.02
C ILE A 109 7.87 3.38 -5.85
N ILE A 110 8.33 3.32 -4.60
CA ILE A 110 9.56 2.62 -4.23
C ILE A 110 9.14 1.52 -3.28
N ALA A 111 9.51 0.29 -3.59
CA ALA A 111 9.23 -0.83 -2.72
C ALA A 111 9.82 -0.54 -1.34
N PHE A 112 8.95 -0.47 -0.34
CA PHE A 112 9.33 -0.34 1.05
C PHE A 112 8.91 -1.59 1.79
N ASP A 113 9.50 -1.75 2.97
CA ASP A 113 9.23 -2.84 3.89
C ASP A 113 9.76 -4.21 3.48
N SER A 114 9.84 -5.11 4.45
CA SER A 114 10.10 -6.54 4.26
C SER A 114 9.39 -7.31 5.38
N GLY A 115 8.96 -8.55 5.10
CA GLY A 115 8.26 -9.42 6.05
C GLY A 115 7.00 -10.05 5.46
N ASP A 116 6.16 -10.62 6.32
CA ASP A 116 5.06 -11.50 5.88
C ASP A 116 3.72 -10.78 5.70
N PHE A 117 3.61 -9.53 6.15
CA PHE A 117 2.37 -8.77 6.04
C PHE A 117 2.19 -8.22 4.61
N PRO A 118 1.07 -8.52 3.91
CA PRO A 118 0.86 -8.09 2.55
C PRO A 118 0.83 -6.56 2.39
N VAL A 119 1.70 -6.04 1.54
CA VAL A 119 1.78 -4.59 1.26
C VAL A 119 1.94 -4.31 -0.23
N SER A 120 1.27 -3.28 -0.71
CA SER A 120 1.48 -2.75 -2.05
C SER A 120 1.36 -1.22 -2.05
N GLU A 121 2.41 -0.54 -2.46
CA GLU A 121 2.38 0.88 -2.80
C GLU A 121 1.91 1.05 -4.25
N VAL A 122 0.97 1.94 -4.49
CA VAL A 122 0.51 2.30 -5.84
C VAL A 122 0.61 3.80 -6.04
N ASP A 123 0.75 4.21 -7.29
CA ASP A 123 0.69 5.62 -7.66
C ASP A 123 -0.73 6.17 -7.54
N MET A 124 -0.87 7.49 -7.72
CA MET A 124 -2.17 8.16 -7.63
C MET A 124 -3.16 7.69 -8.71
N THR A 125 -2.67 7.33 -9.90
CA THR A 125 -3.52 6.90 -11.03
C THR A 125 -4.16 5.54 -10.76
N ASP A 126 -3.38 4.57 -10.30
CA ASP A 126 -3.88 3.27 -9.89
C ASP A 126 -4.65 3.37 -8.57
N GLY A 127 -4.22 4.22 -7.64
CA GLY A 127 -4.97 4.55 -6.42
C GLY A 127 -6.38 5.05 -6.72
N TYR A 128 -6.56 5.96 -7.68
CA TYR A 128 -7.88 6.44 -8.09
C TYR A 128 -8.77 5.29 -8.63
N LYS A 129 -8.19 4.37 -9.42
CA LYS A 129 -8.93 3.19 -9.92
C LYS A 129 -9.41 2.30 -8.75
N ILE A 130 -8.59 2.12 -7.72
CA ILE A 130 -8.96 1.34 -6.52
C ILE A 130 -10.08 2.04 -5.75
N LEU A 131 -9.95 3.36 -5.50
CA LEU A 131 -10.98 4.12 -4.79
C LEU A 131 -12.31 4.13 -5.56
N LYS A 132 -12.26 4.28 -6.89
CA LYS A 132 -13.45 4.19 -7.75
C LYS A 132 -14.09 2.81 -7.67
N TYR A 133 -13.29 1.74 -7.66
CA TYR A 133 -13.78 0.37 -7.50
C TYR A 133 -14.48 0.17 -6.15
N ILE A 134 -13.91 0.66 -5.05
CA ILE A 134 -14.54 0.61 -3.72
C ILE A 134 -15.89 1.32 -3.72
N LEU A 135 -16.00 2.47 -4.39
CA LEU A 135 -17.22 3.29 -4.42
C LEU A 135 -18.36 2.62 -5.20
N HIS A 136 -18.06 1.90 -6.28
CA HIS A 136 -19.07 1.36 -7.21
C HIS A 136 -19.34 -0.14 -7.05
N THR A 137 -18.65 -0.82 -6.14
CA THR A 137 -18.79 -2.28 -5.96
C THR A 137 -19.40 -2.57 -4.62
N LYS A 138 -20.50 -3.32 -4.59
CA LYS A 138 -21.05 -3.86 -3.34
C LYS A 138 -20.10 -4.94 -2.82
N ASN A 139 -19.64 -4.80 -1.58
CA ASN A 139 -18.67 -5.72 -0.94
C ASN A 139 -17.37 -5.90 -1.75
N PRO A 140 -16.59 -4.82 -1.96
CA PRO A 140 -15.37 -4.90 -2.76
C PRO A 140 -14.38 -5.85 -2.08
N THR A 141 -13.77 -6.73 -2.87
CA THR A 141 -12.70 -7.63 -2.42
C THR A 141 -11.40 -7.37 -3.18
N VAL A 142 -10.29 -7.83 -2.62
CA VAL A 142 -8.95 -7.71 -3.20
C VAL A 142 -8.03 -8.84 -2.77
N THR A 143 -7.04 -9.12 -3.60
CA THR A 143 -5.89 -9.97 -3.26
C THR A 143 -4.61 -9.19 -3.53
N ILE A 144 -3.70 -9.14 -2.55
CA ILE A 144 -2.32 -8.66 -2.75
C ILE A 144 -1.46 -9.90 -2.94
N VAL A 145 -0.87 -10.06 -4.13
CA VAL A 145 -0.06 -11.25 -4.42
C VAL A 145 1.36 -11.09 -3.87
N PRO A 146 2.04 -12.21 -3.58
CA PRO A 146 3.43 -12.20 -3.12
C PRO A 146 4.32 -11.41 -4.08
N THR A 147 5.33 -10.74 -3.52
CA THR A 147 6.25 -9.94 -4.32
C THR A 147 6.98 -10.81 -5.34
N VAL A 148 7.04 -10.32 -6.58
CA VAL A 148 7.83 -10.94 -7.66
C VAL A 148 8.96 -10.02 -8.08
N GLU A 149 10.06 -10.63 -8.52
CA GLU A 149 11.13 -9.87 -9.17
C GLU A 149 10.76 -9.52 -10.61
N ILE A 150 11.11 -8.29 -11.01
CA ILE A 150 11.05 -7.81 -12.39
C ILE A 150 12.47 -7.46 -12.83
N LYS A 151 12.96 -8.12 -13.87
CA LYS A 151 14.32 -7.92 -14.42
C LYS A 151 14.31 -6.92 -15.56
N ARG A 152 15.49 -6.38 -15.89
CA ARG A 152 15.72 -5.50 -17.06
C ARG A 152 14.88 -4.22 -17.03
N THR A 153 14.57 -3.71 -15.83
CA THR A 153 13.86 -2.46 -15.63
C THR A 153 14.73 -1.29 -16.07
N LYS A 154 14.15 -0.34 -16.81
CA LYS A 154 14.83 0.88 -17.27
C LYS A 154 14.12 2.13 -16.76
N PRO A 155 14.84 3.22 -16.45
CA PRO A 155 16.31 3.34 -16.47
C PRO A 155 16.99 2.69 -15.24
N ALA A 156 18.16 2.12 -15.48
CA ALA A 156 19.10 1.70 -14.44
C ALA A 156 20.53 1.79 -15.01
N PRO A 157 21.50 2.37 -14.27
CA PRO A 157 21.36 2.93 -12.92
C PRO A 157 20.81 4.38 -12.91
N VAL A 158 20.17 4.74 -11.81
CA VAL A 158 19.71 6.09 -11.43
C VAL A 158 20.06 6.31 -9.97
N VAL A 159 20.63 7.48 -9.66
CA VAL A 159 20.98 7.86 -8.28
C VAL A 159 19.72 7.90 -7.41
N ALA A 160 19.77 7.21 -6.27
CA ALA A 160 18.67 7.12 -5.33
C ALA A 160 18.40 8.47 -4.67
N ILE A 161 17.13 8.79 -4.40
CA ILE A 161 16.71 10.09 -3.85
C ILE A 161 17.35 10.41 -2.49
N PHE A 162 17.61 9.39 -1.67
CA PHE A 162 18.22 9.51 -0.35
C PHE A 162 19.76 9.53 -0.38
N SER A 163 20.39 9.31 -1.54
CA SER A 163 21.85 9.30 -1.62
C SER A 163 22.39 10.69 -1.29
N SER A 164 23.24 10.77 -0.26
CA SER A 164 24.01 11.98 0.02
C SER A 164 24.76 12.43 -1.23
N ARG A 165 24.76 13.75 -1.44
CA ARG A 165 25.49 14.42 -2.49
C ARG A 165 26.68 15.10 -1.85
N GLY A 166 27.84 14.99 -2.50
CA GLY A 166 28.99 15.81 -2.14
C GLY A 166 28.74 17.28 -2.53
N PRO A 167 29.80 18.08 -2.53
CA PRO A 167 29.77 19.37 -3.22
C PRO A 167 29.37 19.21 -4.68
#